data_AF-A0A7S0XW09-F1
#
_entry.id   AF-A0A7S0XW09-F1
#
_cell.length_a   1.000
_cell.length_b   1.000
_cell.length_c   1.000
_cell.angle_alpha   90.00
_cell.angle_beta   90.00
_cell.angle_gamma   90.00
#
_symmetry.space_group_name_H-M   'P 1'
#
loop_
_entity.id
_entity.type
_entity.pdbx_description
1 polymer ?
#
loop_
_entity_poly.entity_id
_entity_poly.type
_entity_poly.pdbx_seq_one_letter_code
_entity_poly.pdbx_strand_id
1 'polypeptide(L)'
;TPDGKYAIISDESNNRIRALNLVDANNDLTDQYLSTVAGGEFEWHLDGFGTNAYFDDVNHLRVAPDGKAIYAAEYGWHSIRTIGVCLVSSSSSSSVSSSSSSSSFSSSSSSSVSSSSSSSSSPMCELAQGAGNQITSIAGRGTASNNLGVGT
;
A
#
# COMPACT_ATOMS: atom_id res chain seq x y z
N THR A 1 7.84 7.79 6.02
CA THR A 1 7.53 6.37 6.31
C THR A 1 8.56 5.85 7.28
N PRO A 2 8.35 4.71 7.96
CA PRO A 2 9.30 4.21 8.95
C PRO A 2 10.72 4.00 8.41
N ASP A 3 10.84 3.66 7.13
CA ASP A 3 12.12 3.48 6.42
C ASP A 3 12.72 4.78 5.86
N GLY A 4 12.05 5.92 6.04
CA GLY A 4 12.50 7.23 5.56
C GLY A 4 12.42 7.44 4.04
N LYS A 5 11.92 6.48 3.26
CA LYS A 5 11.92 6.57 1.79
C LYS A 5 10.79 7.42 1.21
N TYR A 6 9.67 7.53 1.93
CA TYR A 6 8.51 8.27 1.47
C TYR A 6 8.02 9.27 2.50
N ALA A 7 7.50 10.42 2.06
CA ALA A 7 6.62 11.26 2.86
C ALA A 7 5.15 10.97 2.50
N ILE A 8 4.30 10.80 3.50
CA ILE A 8 2.85 10.63 3.32
C ILE A 8 2.19 11.98 3.56
N ILE A 9 1.39 12.44 2.60
CA ILE A 9 0.87 13.79 2.53
C ILE A 9 -0.66 13.72 2.47
N SER A 10 -1.33 14.50 3.33
CA SER A 10 -2.74 14.83 3.19
C SER A 10 -2.88 15.95 2.17
N ASP A 11 -3.44 15.62 1.01
CA ASP A 11 -3.76 16.57 -0.04
C ASP A 11 -5.23 16.96 0.12
N GLU A 12 -5.48 17.73 1.18
CA GLU A 12 -6.78 18.03 1.79
C GLU A 12 -7.81 18.49 0.75
N SER A 13 -7.53 19.59 0.04
CA SER A 13 -8.47 20.14 -0.95
C SER A 13 -8.68 19.27 -2.19
N ASN A 14 -7.84 18.24 -2.37
CA ASN A 14 -8.03 17.25 -3.43
C ASN A 14 -8.60 15.93 -2.89
N ASN A 15 -8.93 15.85 -1.59
CA ASN A 15 -9.46 14.67 -0.91
C ASN A 15 -8.64 13.40 -1.16
N ARG A 16 -7.30 13.56 -1.18
CA ARG A 16 -6.35 12.49 -1.51
C ARG A 16 -5.30 12.30 -0.43
N ILE A 17 -4.86 11.07 -0.30
CA ILE A 17 -3.63 10.72 0.42
C ILE A 17 -2.56 10.46 -0.63
N ARG A 18 -1.44 11.17 -0.54
CA ARG A 18 -0.34 11.11 -1.50
C ARG A 18 0.91 10.51 -0.85
N ALA A 19 1.75 9.85 -1.64
CA ALA A 19 3.09 9.42 -1.26
C ALA A 19 4.12 10.12 -2.14
N LEU A 20 5.01 10.88 -1.52
CA LEU A 20 6.17 11.48 -2.17
C LEU A 20 7.36 10.55 -1.98
N ASN A 21 7.91 10.04 -3.07
CA ASN A 21 9.21 9.38 -3.05
C ASN A 21 10.29 10.40 -2.70
N LEU A 22 11.06 10.16 -1.63
CA LEU A 22 12.11 11.06 -1.18
C LEU A 22 13.47 10.71 -1.77
N VAL A 23 13.71 9.42 -2.02
CA VAL A 23 15.00 8.88 -2.47
C VAL A 23 14.84 7.99 -3.70
N ASP A 24 15.84 7.96 -4.58
CA ASP A 24 15.89 7.07 -5.73
C ASP A 24 16.28 5.63 -5.33
N ALA A 25 16.50 4.77 -6.33
CA ALA A 25 16.92 3.38 -6.11
C ALA A 25 18.31 3.25 -5.44
N ASN A 26 19.14 4.28 -5.52
CA ASN A 26 20.46 4.36 -4.88
C ASN A 26 20.42 5.07 -3.52
N ASN A 27 19.23 5.46 -3.06
CA ASN A 27 19.01 6.22 -1.83
C ASN A 27 19.47 7.69 -1.90
N ASP A 28 19.51 8.27 -3.11
CA ASP A 28 19.85 9.68 -3.40
C ASP A 28 18.60 10.54 -3.63
N LEU A 29 18.69 11.85 -3.40
CA LEU A 29 17.54 12.79 -3.49
C LEU A 29 17.26 13.32 -4.92
N THR A 30 17.56 12.54 -5.95
CA THR A 30 17.67 13.01 -7.34
C THR A 30 16.41 12.83 -8.19
N ASP A 31 15.55 11.85 -7.87
CA ASP A 31 14.34 11.53 -8.66
C ASP A 31 13.10 11.32 -7.78
N GLN A 32 12.55 12.43 -7.30
CA GLN A 32 11.35 12.46 -6.48
C GLN A 32 10.11 12.52 -7.35
N TYR A 33 9.12 11.68 -7.03
CA TYR A 33 7.83 11.67 -7.69
C TYR A 33 6.71 11.51 -6.68
N LEU A 34 5.53 12.02 -7.03
CA LEU A 34 4.34 12.04 -6.17
C LEU A 34 3.28 11.10 -6.75
N SER A 35 2.80 10.15 -5.95
CA SER A 35 1.73 9.21 -6.32
C SER A 35 0.51 9.35 -5.40
N THR A 36 -0.66 8.97 -5.91
CA THR A 36 -1.88 8.87 -5.10
C THR A 36 -1.95 7.48 -4.47
N VAL A 37 -2.07 7.44 -3.13
CA VAL A 37 -2.20 6.22 -2.33
C VAL A 37 -3.68 5.83 -2.20
N ALA A 38 -4.54 6.82 -1.93
CA ALA A 38 -5.97 6.65 -1.77
C ALA A 38 -6.70 7.98 -2.02
N GLY A 39 -8.00 7.89 -2.29
CA GLY A 39 -8.86 9.05 -2.52
C GLY A 39 -9.14 9.27 -4.01
N GLY A 40 -10.42 9.48 -4.32
CA GLY A 40 -10.92 9.67 -5.67
C GLY A 40 -11.13 11.14 -6.03
N GLU A 41 -12.12 11.40 -6.89
CA GLU A 41 -12.42 12.75 -7.42
C GLU A 41 -13.60 13.44 -6.73
N PHE A 42 -14.30 12.73 -5.84
CA PHE A 42 -15.52 13.22 -5.20
C PHE A 42 -15.30 13.47 -3.70
N GLU A 43 -15.86 14.57 -3.21
CA GLU A 43 -15.94 14.91 -1.79
C GLU A 43 -17.12 14.14 -1.18
N TRP A 44 -16.85 12.91 -0.78
CA TRP A 44 -17.86 12.01 -0.21
C TRP A 44 -17.19 10.98 0.70
N HIS A 45 -17.96 10.35 1.58
CA HIS A 45 -17.46 9.30 2.46
C HIS A 45 -17.69 7.90 1.87
N LEU A 46 -16.67 7.27 1.31
CA LEU A 46 -16.81 5.92 0.77
C LEU A 46 -15.60 5.02 1.08
N ASP A 47 -15.84 3.94 1.80
CA ASP A 47 -14.92 2.81 1.94
C ASP A 47 -14.75 2.05 0.61
N GLY A 48 -13.57 1.50 0.39
CA GLY A 48 -13.20 0.92 -0.90
C GLY A 48 -11.72 0.62 -1.01
N PHE A 49 -11.19 0.66 -2.23
CA PHE A 49 -9.79 0.38 -2.53
C PHE A 49 -9.17 1.56 -3.28
N GLY A 50 -7.98 2.00 -2.84
CA GLY A 50 -7.20 3.05 -3.51
C GLY A 50 -8.03 4.29 -3.88
N THR A 51 -8.08 4.60 -5.18
CA THR A 51 -8.80 5.76 -5.74
C THR A 51 -10.32 5.57 -5.86
N ASN A 52 -10.83 4.36 -5.57
CA ASN A 52 -12.26 4.08 -5.51
C ASN A 52 -12.86 4.37 -4.12
N ALA A 53 -12.02 4.67 -3.12
CA ALA A 53 -12.47 5.24 -1.87
C ALA A 53 -12.53 6.77 -1.99
N TYR A 54 -13.49 7.37 -1.31
CA TYR A 54 -13.65 8.82 -1.25
C TYR A 54 -13.43 9.31 0.19
N PHE A 55 -12.93 10.53 0.30
CA PHE A 55 -12.73 11.25 1.55
C PHE A 55 -13.44 12.60 1.48
N ASP A 56 -13.74 13.15 2.65
CA ASP A 56 -14.27 14.50 2.85
C ASP A 56 -13.40 15.23 3.89
N ASP A 57 -12.48 16.07 3.40
CA ASP A 57 -11.45 16.81 4.15
C ASP A 57 -10.56 15.89 5.01
N VAL A 58 -9.54 15.29 4.39
CA VAL A 58 -8.53 14.49 5.12
C VAL A 58 -7.40 15.37 5.65
N ASN A 59 -7.34 15.55 6.98
CA ASN A 59 -6.53 16.64 7.57
C ASN A 59 -5.29 16.13 8.31
N HIS A 60 -5.38 14.93 8.91
CA HIS A 60 -4.31 14.37 9.71
C HIS A 60 -4.06 12.92 9.35
N LEU A 61 -2.77 12.58 9.18
CA LEU A 61 -2.32 11.24 8.83
C LEU A 61 -1.32 10.73 9.85
N ARG A 62 -1.39 9.43 10.16
CA ARG A 62 -0.39 8.72 10.95
C ARG A 62 -0.02 7.40 10.27
N VAL A 63 1.25 7.22 9.94
CA VAL A 63 1.77 5.93 9.47
C VAL A 63 2.03 5.01 10.67
N ALA A 64 1.58 3.77 10.57
CA ALA A 64 1.87 2.72 11.54
C ALA A 64 3.39 2.43 11.58
N PRO A 65 3.97 2.07 12.75
CA PRO A 65 5.40 1.83 12.87
C PRO A 65 5.94 0.70 11.96
N ASP A 66 5.10 -0.28 11.64
CA ASP A 66 5.42 -1.36 10.72
C ASP A 66 5.27 -0.98 9.23
N GLY A 67 4.78 0.22 8.94
CA GLY A 67 4.55 0.74 7.60
C GLY A 67 3.41 0.04 6.85
N LYS A 68 2.55 -0.70 7.54
CA LYS A 68 1.47 -1.49 6.92
C LYS A 68 0.10 -0.81 6.93
N ALA A 69 -0.03 0.28 7.68
CA ALA A 69 -1.27 1.05 7.74
C ALA A 69 -1.01 2.56 7.80
N ILE A 70 -1.96 3.33 7.27
CA ILE A 70 -2.11 4.76 7.51
C ILE A 70 -3.44 4.96 8.24
N TYR A 71 -3.43 5.69 9.34
CA TYR A 71 -4.64 6.19 9.98
C TYR A 71 -4.89 7.61 9.50
N ALA A 72 -6.09 7.87 9.00
CA ALA A 72 -6.51 9.15 8.48
C ALA A 72 -7.68 9.69 9.30
N ALA A 73 -7.60 10.94 9.72
CA ALA A 73 -8.73 11.66 10.28
C ALA A 73 -9.43 12.41 9.16
N GLU A 74 -10.71 12.10 8.97
CA GLU A 74 -11.61 12.72 8.01
C GLU A 74 -12.48 13.72 8.76
N TYR A 75 -12.30 15.00 8.45
CA TYR A 75 -12.94 16.10 9.14
C TYR A 75 -14.41 16.24 8.74
N GLY A 76 -14.71 16.23 7.44
CA GLY A 76 -16.08 16.39 6.93
C GLY A 76 -17.03 15.28 7.39
N TRP A 77 -16.50 14.05 7.55
CA TRP A 77 -17.28 12.90 8.03
C TRP A 77 -17.11 12.60 9.53
N HIS A 78 -16.30 13.36 10.25
CA HIS A 78 -15.97 13.13 11.67
C HIS A 78 -15.55 11.66 11.93
N SER A 79 -14.67 11.13 11.09
CA SER A 79 -14.31 9.70 11.07
C SER A 79 -12.81 9.47 11.16
N ILE A 80 -12.43 8.30 11.68
CA ILE A 80 -11.07 7.78 11.57
C ILE A 80 -11.10 6.59 10.63
N ARG A 81 -10.23 6.63 9.62
CA ARG A 81 -10.11 5.60 8.59
C ARG A 81 -8.76 4.92 8.66
N THR A 82 -8.74 3.62 8.43
CA THR A 82 -7.52 2.85 8.22
C THR A 82 -7.35 2.58 6.75
N ILE A 83 -6.13 2.75 6.25
CA ILE A 83 -5.71 2.44 4.88
C ILE A 83 -4.63 1.38 5.00
N GLY A 84 -4.89 0.15 4.54
CA GLY A 84 -3.86 -0.87 4.41
C GLY A 84 -2.85 -0.46 3.35
N VAL A 85 -1.55 -0.55 3.62
CA VAL A 85 -0.48 -0.15 2.69
C VAL A 85 0.73 -1.05 2.84
N CYS A 86 1.73 -0.92 1.97
CA CYS A 86 3.03 -1.55 2.12
C CYS A 86 4.12 -0.50 1.85
N LEU A 87 4.40 0.33 2.86
CA LEU A 87 5.31 1.49 2.76
C LEU A 87 6.75 1.19 3.17
N VAL A 88 7.03 -0.06 3.52
CA VAL A 88 8.37 -0.56 3.78
C VAL A 88 8.59 -1.65 2.75
N SER A 89 9.65 -1.51 1.94
CA SER A 89 10.05 -2.60 1.07
C SER A 89 10.38 -3.80 1.95
N SER A 90 9.62 -4.88 1.83
CA SER A 90 10.02 -6.16 2.39
C SER A 90 11.39 -6.48 1.80
N SER A 91 12.45 -6.30 2.57
CA SER A 91 13.72 -6.96 2.28
C SER A 91 13.41 -8.45 2.40
N SER A 92 12.99 -9.06 1.30
CA SER A 92 12.94 -10.51 1.18
C SER A 92 14.39 -10.96 1.31
N SER A 93 14.83 -11.20 2.54
CA SER A 93 15.92 -12.12 2.82
C SER A 93 15.39 -13.53 2.54
N SER A 94 15.05 -13.81 1.28
CA SER A 94 14.83 -15.18 0.82
C SER A 94 16.19 -15.85 0.71
N SER A 95 16.80 -16.16 1.86
CA SER A 95 17.68 -17.32 1.93
C SER A 95 16.78 -18.52 1.68
N VAL A 96 16.64 -18.89 0.41
CA VAL A 96 16.13 -20.19 -0.01
C VAL A 96 17.04 -21.23 0.63
N SER A 97 16.67 -21.70 1.82
CA SER A 97 17.30 -22.86 2.42
C SER A 97 16.75 -24.05 1.66
N SER A 98 17.47 -24.46 0.61
CA SER A 98 17.25 -25.71 -0.09
C SER A 98 17.52 -26.85 0.90
N SER A 99 16.53 -27.26 1.67
CA SER A 99 16.57 -28.52 2.40
C SER A 99 16.36 -29.65 1.39
N SER A 100 17.45 -30.10 0.76
CA SER A 100 17.46 -31.31 -0.05
C SER A 100 17.23 -32.54 0.84
N SER A 101 15.95 -32.85 1.12
CA SER A 101 15.57 -34.19 1.56
C SER A 101 15.42 -35.05 0.31
N SER A 102 16.26 -36.08 0.23
CA SER A 102 16.37 -37.01 -0.89
C SER A 102 15.07 -37.78 -1.11
N SER A 103 14.47 -37.68 -2.29
CA SER A 103 13.61 -38.73 -2.82
C SER A 103 13.60 -38.69 -4.34
N SER A 104 14.19 -39.73 -4.91
CA SER A 104 14.36 -40.02 -6.33
C SER A 104 13.05 -40.06 -7.10
N PHE A 105 12.98 -39.36 -8.24
CA PHE A 105 12.30 -39.85 -9.44
C PHE A 105 12.79 -39.08 -10.68
N SER A 106 13.48 -39.80 -11.55
CA SER A 106 13.82 -39.36 -12.90
C SER A 106 12.60 -39.52 -13.80
N SER A 107 12.25 -38.48 -14.59
CA SER A 107 11.92 -38.58 -16.03
C SER A 107 11.45 -37.23 -16.61
N SER A 108 12.26 -36.72 -17.54
CA SER A 108 11.95 -35.99 -18.77
C SER A 108 10.96 -34.81 -18.82
N SER A 109 11.50 -33.69 -19.34
CA SER A 109 10.86 -32.66 -20.18
C SER A 109 10.07 -31.54 -19.51
N SER A 110 10.70 -30.37 -19.23
CA SER A 110 9.99 -29.07 -19.29
C SER A 110 10.94 -27.86 -19.41
N SER A 111 10.89 -27.21 -20.58
CA SER A 111 10.97 -25.75 -20.84
C SER A 111 11.63 -24.83 -19.80
N SER A 112 12.79 -24.28 -20.16
CA SER A 112 13.36 -23.07 -19.56
C SER A 112 12.47 -21.87 -19.87
N VAL A 113 11.70 -21.41 -18.88
CA VAL A 113 11.05 -20.08 -18.93
C VAL A 113 12.09 -19.04 -18.54
N SER A 114 12.63 -18.36 -19.55
CA SER A 114 13.35 -17.11 -19.36
C SER A 114 12.34 -16.01 -19.04
N SER A 115 12.16 -15.68 -17.76
CA SER A 115 11.42 -14.48 -17.37
C SER A 115 12.40 -13.31 -17.30
N SER A 116 12.64 -12.68 -18.45
CA SER A 116 13.18 -11.33 -18.53
C SER A 116 12.07 -10.36 -18.14
N SER A 117 11.87 -10.15 -16.84
CA SER A 117 10.97 -9.11 -16.32
C SER A 117 11.79 -7.86 -16.04
N SER A 118 12.14 -7.13 -17.10
CA SER A 118 12.57 -5.74 -16.98
C SER A 118 11.36 -4.88 -16.63
N SER A 119 10.99 -4.87 -15.36
CA SER A 119 9.93 -3.98 -14.85
C SER A 119 10.59 -3.09 -13.81
N SER A 120 10.75 -1.80 -14.14
CA SER A 120 11.20 -0.73 -13.24
C SER A 120 10.53 -0.91 -11.88
N SER A 121 11.28 -1.50 -10.96
CA SER A 121 10.80 -1.86 -9.64
C SER A 121 10.81 -0.59 -8.80
N SER A 122 9.73 0.18 -8.92
CA SER A 122 9.39 1.15 -7.88
C SER A 122 9.19 0.36 -6.58
N PRO A 123 9.87 0.70 -5.48
CA PRO A 123 9.91 -0.13 -4.27
C PRO A 123 8.59 -0.22 -3.47
N MET A 124 7.49 0.26 -4.04
CA MET A 124 6.12 -0.02 -3.58
C MET A 124 5.64 -1.31 -4.23
N CYS A 125 5.23 -2.29 -3.40
CA CYS A 125 4.50 -3.45 -3.91
C CYS A 125 3.34 -2.94 -4.79
N GLU A 126 3.37 -3.33 -6.06
CA GLU A 126 2.59 -2.83 -7.19
C GLU A 126 1.27 -2.14 -6.79
N LEU A 127 1.26 -0.81 -6.86
CA LEU A 127 0.08 0.05 -6.72
C LEU A 127 -0.82 -0.11 -7.98
N ALA A 128 -1.21 -1.34 -8.32
CA ALA A 128 -2.11 -1.62 -9.42
C ALA A 128 -3.55 -1.47 -8.95
N GLN A 129 -4.20 -0.46 -9.53
CA GLN A 129 -5.63 -0.19 -9.58
C GLN A 129 -6.44 -1.50 -9.61
N GLY A 130 -6.95 -1.96 -8.46
CA GLY A 130 -7.81 -3.15 -8.39
C GLY A 130 -7.83 -3.88 -7.05
N ALA A 131 -6.70 -3.99 -6.36
CA ALA A 131 -6.60 -4.65 -5.04
C ALA A 131 -5.77 -3.87 -4.00
N GLY A 132 -5.13 -2.78 -4.43
CA GLY A 132 -4.24 -1.97 -3.61
C GLY A 132 -5.00 -1.10 -2.62
N ASN A 133 -4.56 -1.15 -1.38
CA ASN A 133 -4.98 -0.31 -0.25
C ASN A 133 -6.47 -0.36 0.08
N GLN A 134 -6.88 -1.34 0.86
CA GLN A 134 -8.22 -1.36 1.46
C GLN A 134 -8.36 -0.18 2.43
N ILE A 135 -9.43 0.60 2.28
CA ILE A 135 -9.80 1.66 3.20
C ILE A 135 -11.05 1.27 3.97
N THR A 136 -11.00 1.42 5.29
CA THR A 136 -12.09 1.06 6.19
C THR A 136 -12.26 2.08 7.29
N SER A 137 -13.51 2.45 7.56
CA SER A 137 -13.87 3.33 8.66
C SER A 137 -13.87 2.55 9.98
N ILE A 138 -13.07 3.00 10.94
CA ILE A 138 -12.85 2.31 12.22
C ILE A 138 -13.43 3.05 13.43
N ALA A 139 -13.78 4.34 13.28
CA ALA A 139 -14.48 5.13 14.29
C ALA A 139 -15.16 6.36 13.64
N GLY A 140 -16.21 6.92 14.27
CA GLY A 140 -16.85 8.16 13.82
C GLY A 140 -18.34 8.04 13.51
N ARG A 141 -18.88 8.99 12.73
CA ARG A 141 -20.26 8.91 12.23
C ARG A 141 -20.39 7.79 11.19
N GLY A 142 -21.43 6.98 11.33
CA GLY A 142 -21.64 5.77 10.52
C GLY A 142 -21.10 4.53 11.22
N THR A 143 -21.78 3.40 11.04
CA THR A 143 -21.37 2.12 11.63
C THR A 143 -19.95 1.79 11.20
N ALA A 144 -19.02 1.63 12.14
CA ALA A 144 -17.72 1.03 11.86
C ALA A 144 -17.98 -0.27 11.08
N SER A 145 -17.57 -0.30 9.81
CA SER A 145 -17.80 -1.46 8.97
C SER A 145 -16.78 -2.49 9.42
N ASN A 146 -17.20 -3.37 10.33
CA ASN A 146 -16.43 -4.52 10.80
C ASN A 146 -16.32 -5.55 9.68
N ASN A 147 -15.75 -5.19 8.53
CA ASN A 147 -15.38 -6.14 7.49
C ASN A 147 -13.92 -6.58 7.69
N LEU A 148 -13.57 -6.92 8.93
CA LEU A 148 -12.53 -7.91 9.16
C LEU A 148 -13.18 -9.24 8.77
N GLY A 149 -12.95 -9.66 7.53
CA GLY A 149 -13.31 -11.00 7.09
C GLY A 149 -12.65 -12.02 8.02
N VAL A 150 -13.41 -12.49 9.01
CA VAL A 150 -13.04 -13.65 9.80
C VAL A 150 -13.30 -14.83 8.87
N GLY A 151 -12.24 -15.31 8.22
CA GLY A 151 -12.29 -16.59 7.54
C GLY A 151 -12.70 -17.66 8.55
N THR A 152 -13.83 -18.32 8.28
CA THR A 152 -14.21 -19.60 8.86
C THR A 152 -13.30 -20.71 8.35
#